data_AF-A0A2E7SGK3-F1
#
_entry.id   AF-A0A2E7SGK3-F1
#
_cell.length_a   1.000
_cell.length_b   1.000
_cell.length_c   1.000
_cell.angle_alpha   90.00
_cell.angle_beta   90.00
_cell.angle_gamma   90.00
#
_symmetry.space_group_name_H-M   'P 1'
#
loop_
_entity.id
_entity.type
_entity.pdbx_description
1 polymer ?
#
loop_
_entity_poly.entity_id
_entity_poly.type
_entity_poly.pdbx_seq_one_letter_code
_entity_poly.pdbx_strand_id
1 'polypeptide(L)'
;MVYCPSCSEQQDDDTRFCRFCGDPLPGPETMAKLRQEALALASIRAGKNLSAVQSENEHTMQLIERNSTINNNAQVDNNQHRSSSQQATNNLKNLMQDF
;
A
#
# COMPACT_ATOMS: atom_id res chain seq x y z
N MET A 1 29.34 -13.70 -8.52
CA MET A 1 28.75 -12.62 -9.35
C MET A 1 28.25 -11.52 -8.43
N VAL A 2 28.57 -10.27 -8.77
CA VAL A 2 28.17 -9.07 -8.02
C VAL A 2 27.56 -8.05 -8.99
N TYR A 3 26.56 -7.30 -8.53
CA TYR A 3 25.97 -6.22 -9.32
C TYR A 3 26.50 -4.88 -8.82
N CYS A 4 26.85 -3.99 -9.74
CA CYS A 4 27.30 -2.66 -9.37
C CYS A 4 26.13 -1.86 -8.74
N PRO A 5 26.29 -1.26 -7.56
CA PRO A 5 25.22 -0.49 -6.93
C PRO A 5 24.88 0.81 -7.68
N SER A 6 25.81 1.34 -8.49
CA SER A 6 25.60 2.57 -9.25
C SER A 6 24.91 2.36 -10.60
N CYS A 7 25.34 1.37 -11.38
CA CYS A 7 24.83 1.13 -12.74
C CYS A 7 24.04 -0.16 -12.91
N SER A 8 23.86 -0.95 -11.85
CA SER A 8 23.12 -2.22 -11.85
C SER A 8 23.65 -3.31 -12.79
N GLU A 9 24.83 -3.13 -13.39
CA GLU A 9 25.39 -4.07 -14.36
C GLU A 9 26.17 -5.21 -13.67
N GLN A 10 26.14 -6.40 -14.26
CA GLN A 10 26.76 -7.60 -13.68
C GLN A 10 28.29 -7.61 -13.86
N GLN A 11 28.99 -7.85 -12.74
CA GLN A 11 30.45 -7.90 -12.64
C GLN A 11 30.93 -9.19 -11.97
N ASP A 12 32.22 -9.48 -12.17
CA ASP A 12 32.96 -10.52 -11.48
C ASP A 12 33.32 -10.08 -10.05
N ASP A 13 33.31 -11.03 -9.12
CA ASP A 13 33.46 -10.76 -7.67
C ASP A 13 34.85 -10.20 -7.29
N ASP A 14 35.86 -10.37 -8.15
CA ASP A 14 37.27 -9.99 -7.86
C ASP A 14 37.64 -8.56 -8.32
N THR A 15 36.68 -7.80 -8.88
CA THR A 15 36.95 -6.45 -9.39
C THR A 15 36.72 -5.38 -8.32
N ARG A 16 37.69 -4.47 -8.15
CA ARG A 16 37.57 -3.33 -7.21
C ARG A 16 36.80 -2.14 -7.80
N PHE A 17 36.59 -2.11 -9.11
CA PHE A 17 35.92 -1.03 -9.83
C PHE A 17 34.98 -1.63 -10.86
N CYS A 18 33.84 -0.97 -11.09
CA CYS A 18 32.91 -1.38 -12.12
C CYS A 18 33.48 -1.10 -13.50
N ARG A 19 33.50 -2.10 -14.40
CA ARG A 19 34.01 -1.93 -15.78
C ARG A 19 33.13 -1.05 -16.67
N PHE A 20 31.88 -0.78 -16.27
CA PHE A 20 30.94 0.00 -17.07
C PHE A 20 30.86 1.46 -16.62
N CYS A 21 30.72 1.74 -15.32
CA CYS A 21 30.60 3.11 -14.81
C CYS A 21 31.88 3.66 -14.14
N GLY A 22 32.87 2.81 -13.85
CA GLY A 22 34.12 3.21 -13.18
C GLY A 22 34.01 3.40 -11.66
N ASP A 23 32.81 3.30 -11.09
CA ASP A 23 32.64 3.45 -9.64
C ASP A 23 33.32 2.32 -8.85
N PRO A 24 33.85 2.62 -7.65
CA PRO A 24 34.45 1.62 -6.78
C PRO A 24 33.39 0.59 -6.36
N LEU A 25 33.70 -0.68 -6.55
CA LEU A 25 32.89 -1.77 -6.04
C LEU A 25 33.25 -2.00 -4.57
N PRO A 26 32.25 -2.26 -3.70
CA PRO A 26 32.53 -2.59 -2.32
C PRO A 26 33.38 -3.86 -2.25
N GLY A 27 34.38 -3.86 -1.36
CA GLY A 27 35.30 -4.99 -1.23
C GLY A 27 34.62 -6.31 -0.83
N PRO A 28 35.36 -7.43 -0.92
CA PRO A 28 34.82 -8.76 -0.67
C PRO A 28 34.22 -8.92 0.74
N GLU A 29 34.81 -8.26 1.75
CA GLU A 29 34.29 -8.27 3.12
C GLU A 29 32.92 -7.57 3.21
N THR A 30 32.79 -6.37 2.63
CA THR A 30 31.53 -5.62 2.63
C THR A 30 30.46 -6.35 1.84
N MET A 31 30.83 -6.96 0.71
CA MET A 31 29.92 -7.81 -0.06
C MET A 31 29.45 -9.03 0.72
N ALA A 32 30.33 -9.68 1.49
CA ALA A 32 29.95 -10.79 2.36
C ALA A 32 28.94 -10.35 3.44
N LYS A 33 29.18 -9.19 4.09
CA LYS A 33 28.24 -8.62 5.06
C LYS A 33 26.88 -8.31 4.44
N LEU A 34 26.85 -7.67 3.28
CA LEU A 34 25.60 -7.36 2.57
C LEU A 34 24.82 -8.62 2.17
N ARG A 35 25.52 -9.69 1.73
CA ARG A 35 24.86 -10.98 1.45
C ARG A 35 24.28 -11.62 2.71
N GLN A 36 25.01 -11.59 3.82
CA GLN A 36 24.52 -12.09 5.11
C GLN A 36 23.30 -11.30 5.60
N GLU A 37 23.33 -9.97 5.47
CA GLU A 37 22.21 -9.09 5.82
C GLU A 37 20.99 -9.38 4.93
N ALA A 38 21.18 -9.52 3.62
CA ALA A 38 20.10 -9.87 2.70
C ALA A 38 19.45 -11.22 3.03
N LEU A 39 20.25 -12.23 3.39
CA LEU A 39 19.75 -13.54 3.84
C LEU A 39 18.98 -13.44 5.15
N ALA A 40 19.47 -12.65 6.12
CA ALA A 40 18.78 -12.42 7.38
C ALA A 40 17.44 -11.69 7.18
N LEU A 41 17.39 -10.70 6.30
CA LEU A 41 16.15 -10.01 5.95
C LEU A 41 15.16 -10.94 5.24
N ALA A 42 15.65 -11.82 4.36
CA ALA A 42 14.83 -12.82 3.68
C ALA A 42 14.23 -13.83 4.67
N SER A 43 15.02 -14.32 5.64
CA SER A 43 14.52 -15.24 6.67
C SER A 43 13.53 -14.57 7.62
N ILE A 44 13.75 -13.30 7.98
CA ILE A 44 12.79 -12.50 8.74
C ILE A 44 11.48 -12.34 7.97
N ARG A 45 11.52 -12.08 6.65
CA ARG A 45 10.30 -12.01 5.83
C ARG A 45 9.58 -13.34 5.72
N ALA A 46 10.32 -14.45 5.65
CA ALA A 46 9.74 -15.79 5.60
C ALA A 46 9.15 -16.23 6.95
N GLY A 47 9.73 -15.78 8.07
CA GLY A 47 9.33 -16.17 9.43
C GLY A 47 8.37 -15.21 10.14
N LYS A 48 8.34 -13.93 9.78
CA LYS A 48 7.31 -13.00 10.24
C LYS A 48 6.05 -13.21 9.41
N ASN A 49 4.91 -13.14 10.07
CA ASN A 49 3.55 -13.19 9.52
C ASN A 49 3.30 -12.08 8.47
N LEU A 50 4.03 -12.08 7.35
CA LEU A 50 3.65 -11.34 6.14
C LEU A 50 2.22 -11.71 5.78
N SER A 51 1.81 -12.96 6.05
CA SER A 51 0.43 -13.44 5.95
C SER A 51 -0.59 -12.65 6.76
N ALA A 52 -0.27 -12.15 7.97
CA ALA A 52 -1.24 -11.42 8.78
C ALA A 52 -1.48 -10.02 8.20
N VAL A 53 -0.40 -9.29 7.91
CA VAL A 53 -0.47 -7.97 7.24
C VAL A 53 -1.05 -8.10 5.82
N GLN A 54 -0.70 -9.16 5.08
CA GLN A 54 -1.31 -9.44 3.77
C GLN A 54 -2.80 -9.74 3.92
N SER A 55 -3.23 -10.55 4.90
CA SER A 55 -4.65 -10.85 5.11
C SER A 55 -5.46 -9.61 5.51
N GLU A 56 -4.88 -8.73 6.34
CA GLU A 56 -5.52 -7.47 6.71
C GLU A 56 -5.64 -6.52 5.52
N ASN A 57 -4.59 -6.44 4.70
CA ASN A 57 -4.61 -5.65 3.47
C ASN A 57 -5.60 -6.21 2.44
N GLU A 58 -5.66 -7.52 2.25
CA GLU A 58 -6.62 -8.20 1.37
C GLU A 58 -8.06 -7.99 1.86
N HIS A 59 -8.30 -8.12 3.16
CA HIS A 59 -9.61 -7.85 3.75
C HIS A 59 -10.02 -6.38 3.55
N THR A 60 -9.08 -5.45 3.69
CA THR A 60 -9.31 -4.02 3.46
C THR A 60 -9.66 -3.76 1.98
N MET A 61 -8.95 -4.38 1.04
CA MET A 61 -9.23 -4.29 -0.39
C MET A 61 -10.62 -4.84 -0.74
N GLN A 62 -11.03 -5.97 -0.16
CA GLN A 62 -12.36 -6.55 -0.35
C GLN A 62 -13.47 -5.63 0.18
N LEU A 63 -13.26 -4.97 1.32
CA LEU A 63 -14.23 -4.00 1.86
C LEU A 63 -14.38 -2.78 0.94
N ILE A 64 -13.29 -2.28 0.37
CA ILE A 64 -13.32 -1.16 -0.57
C ILE A 64 -14.05 -1.56 -1.87
N GLU A 65 -13.79 -2.75 -2.40
CA GLU A 65 -14.48 -3.28 -3.59
C GLU A 65 -15.98 -3.53 -3.33
N ARG A 66 -16.33 -4.01 -2.14
CA ARG A 66 -17.74 -4.12 -1.74
C ARG A 66 -18.42 -2.76 -1.66
N ASN A 67 -17.75 -1.75 -1.09
CA ASN A 67 -18.31 -0.41 -0.99
C ASN A 67 -18.45 0.25 -2.37
N SER A 68 -17.48 0.04 -3.27
CA SER A 68 -17.56 0.56 -4.64
C SER A 68 -18.71 -0.07 -5.43
N THR A 69 -18.96 -1.37 -5.31
CA THR A 69 -20.08 -2.04 -5.98
C THR A 69 -21.45 -1.62 -5.44
N ILE A 70 -21.58 -1.36 -4.13
CA ILE A 70 -22.81 -0.80 -3.53
C ILE A 70 -23.10 0.61 -4.09
N ASN A 71 -22.07 1.45 -4.24
CA ASN A 71 -22.23 2.81 -4.76
C ASN A 71 -22.51 2.89 -6.28
N ASN A 72 -22.35 1.81 -7.03
CA ASN A 72 -22.70 1.81 -8.46
C ASN A 72 -24.20 1.60 -8.73
N ASN A 73 -24.97 1.09 -7.75
CA ASN A 73 -26.41 0.82 -7.90
C ASN A 73 -27.30 1.67 -6.99
N ALA A 74 -26.72 2.33 -5.98
CA ALA A 74 -27.39 3.38 -5.24
C ALA A 74 -27.12 4.71 -5.96
N GLN A 75 -28.09 5.18 -6.77
CA GLN A 75 -28.17 6.59 -7.12
C GLN A 75 -28.10 7.38 -5.81
N VAL A 76 -26.97 8.02 -5.53
CA VAL A 76 -26.78 8.86 -4.33
C VAL A 76 -27.62 10.11 -4.54
N ASP A 77 -28.92 9.98 -4.28
CA ASP A 77 -29.88 11.05 -4.51
C ASP A 77 -29.91 11.98 -3.30
N ASN A 78 -29.02 12.98 -3.33
CA ASN A 78 -29.01 14.07 -2.36
C ASN A 78 -30.36 14.83 -2.30
N ASN A 79 -31.26 14.70 -3.30
CA ASN A 79 -32.59 15.30 -3.24
C ASN A 79 -33.53 14.55 -2.29
N GLN A 80 -33.36 13.23 -2.07
CA GLN A 80 -34.15 12.50 -1.07
C GLN A 80 -33.85 12.98 0.35
N HIS A 81 -32.57 13.19 0.68
CA HIS A 81 -32.22 13.70 2.00
C HIS A 81 -32.73 15.14 2.21
N ARG A 82 -32.60 15.99 1.19
CA ARG A 82 -33.10 17.38 1.21
C ARG A 82 -34.63 17.44 1.36
N SER A 83 -35.37 16.63 0.61
CA SER A 83 -36.84 16.60 0.68
C SER A 83 -37.34 16.03 2.01
N SER A 84 -36.70 14.98 2.53
CA SER A 84 -37.00 14.40 3.85
C SER A 84 -36.81 15.43 4.97
N SER A 85 -35.68 16.13 4.97
CA SER A 85 -35.41 17.17 5.98
C SER A 85 -36.34 18.39 5.85
N GLN A 86 -36.75 18.75 4.63
CA GLN A 86 -37.78 19.77 4.38
C GLN A 86 -39.18 19.34 4.84
N GLN A 87 -39.59 18.10 4.60
CA GLN A 87 -40.87 17.57 5.09
C GLN A 87 -40.91 17.51 6.62
N ALA A 88 -39.83 17.05 7.25
CA ALA A 88 -39.74 17.01 8.71
C ALA A 88 -39.87 18.40 9.35
N THR A 89 -39.22 19.41 8.76
CA THR A 89 -39.33 20.81 9.23
C THR A 89 -40.72 21.40 9.01
N ASN A 90 -41.36 21.12 7.88
CA ASN A 90 -42.73 21.58 7.61
C ASN A 90 -43.75 20.92 8.55
N ASN A 91 -43.62 19.62 8.82
CA ASN A 91 -44.47 18.91 9.77
C ASN A 91 -44.34 19.51 11.18
N LEU A 92 -43.11 19.81 11.61
CA LEU A 92 -42.86 20.45 12.90
C LEU A 92 -43.50 21.85 12.97
N LYS A 93 -43.40 22.62 11.89
CA LYS A 93 -43.97 23.97 11.81
C LYS A 93 -45.49 23.96 11.91
N ASN A 94 -46.16 22.99 11.27
CA ASN A 94 -47.60 22.83 11.36
C ASN A 94 -48.03 22.45 12.79
N LEU A 95 -47.33 21.51 13.43
CA LEU A 95 -47.55 21.14 14.84
C LEU A 95 -47.39 22.30 15.82
N MET A 96 -46.57 23.31 15.48
CA MET A 96 -46.36 24.51 16.29
C MET A 96 -47.35 25.65 15.98
N GLN A 97 -48.16 25.55 14.93
CA GLN A 97 -49.18 26.54 14.57
C GLN A 97 -50.57 26.20 15.13
N ASP A 98 -50.78 24.97 15.59
CA ASP A 98 -52.05 24.47 16.16
C ASP A 98 -52.20 24.76 17.67
N PHE A 99 -51.38 25.67 18.24
CA PHE A 99 -51.47 26.19 19.62
C PHE A 99 -51.64 27.71 19.61
#